data_AF-A0AAJ1QE65-F1
#
_entry.id   AF-A0AAJ1QE65-F1
#
_cell.length_a   1.000
_cell.length_b   1.000
_cell.length_c   1.000
_cell.angle_alpha   90.00
_cell.angle_beta   90.00
_cell.angle_gamma   90.00
#
_symmetry.space_group_name_H-M   'P 1'
#
loop_
_entity.id
_entity.type
_entity.pdbx_description
1 polymer ?
#
loop_
_entity_poly.entity_id
_entity_poly.type
_entity_poly.pdbx_seq_one_letter_code
_entity_poly.pdbx_strand_id
1 'polypeptide(L)'
;MFGQESKENIYAEIVTIKNNNLINFIELIDLKKYYLRDGQVWYIDFSKENEIKLASGRISKFIQSDSNIYITIIDNNIIFILSKKDQIIPIKKTGLKADLNRFNIIDLTFELSSYWILKEVNGEIKIVSKSIYNGKVNSQ
;
A
#
# COMPACT_ATOMS: atom_id res chain seq x y z
N MET A 1 -6.45 38.22 10.41
CA MET A 1 -7.04 36.96 10.89
C MET A 1 -6.11 35.85 10.41
N PHE A 2 -5.21 35.36 11.26
CA PHE A 2 -4.33 34.25 10.89
C PHE A 2 -5.15 32.96 11.04
N GLY A 3 -5.49 32.32 9.93
CA GLY A 3 -6.06 30.98 9.96
C GLY A 3 -4.99 30.04 10.49
N GLN A 4 -5.21 29.48 11.69
CA GLN A 4 -4.50 28.27 12.07
C GLN A 4 -5.01 27.16 11.16
N GLU A 5 -4.21 26.78 10.16
CA GLU A 5 -4.41 25.48 9.52
C GLU A 5 -4.24 24.41 10.60
N SER A 6 -5.35 23.79 11.01
CA SER A 6 -5.27 22.58 11.82
C SER A 6 -4.65 21.50 10.94
N LYS A 7 -3.35 21.23 11.10
CA LYS A 7 -2.76 20.01 10.55
C LYS A 7 -3.38 18.84 11.30
N GLU A 8 -4.31 18.16 10.65
CA GLU A 8 -4.80 16.88 11.15
C GLU A 8 -3.61 15.93 11.25
N ASN A 9 -3.42 15.34 12.42
CA ASN A 9 -2.37 14.33 12.59
C ASN A 9 -2.81 13.04 11.90
N ILE A 10 -2.04 12.61 10.90
CA ILE A 10 -2.36 11.42 10.11
C ILE A 10 -1.56 10.25 10.65
N TYR A 11 -2.25 9.14 10.92
CA TYR A 11 -1.64 7.92 11.45
C TYR A 11 -2.07 6.70 10.63
N ALA A 12 -1.18 5.73 10.52
CA ALA A 12 -1.54 4.35 10.17
C ALA A 12 -1.61 3.51 11.45
N GLU A 13 -2.57 2.60 11.53
CA GLU A 13 -2.56 1.58 12.60
C GLU A 13 -1.72 0.37 12.17
N ILE A 14 -0.85 -0.09 13.06
CA ILE A 14 -0.07 -1.32 12.85
C ILE A 14 -1.01 -2.52 12.97
N VAL A 15 -0.94 -3.44 12.01
CA VAL A 15 -1.83 -4.61 11.94
C VAL A 15 -1.07 -5.87 11.56
N THR A 16 -1.68 -7.02 11.83
CA THR A 16 -1.24 -8.33 11.31
C THR A 16 -2.23 -8.81 10.27
N ILE A 17 -1.77 -9.19 9.08
CA ILE A 17 -2.63 -9.83 8.06
C ILE A 17 -2.97 -11.26 8.51
N LYS A 18 -4.24 -11.64 8.45
CA LYS A 18 -4.74 -13.00 8.78
C LYS A 18 -4.98 -13.87 7.54
N ASN A 19 -4.55 -13.43 6.37
CA ASN A 19 -4.65 -14.16 5.12
C ASN A 19 -3.27 -14.72 4.74
N ASN A 20 -3.02 -15.99 5.07
CA ASN A 20 -1.74 -16.65 4.80
C ASN A 20 -1.46 -16.78 3.29
N ASN A 21 -2.50 -16.97 2.47
CA ASN A 21 -2.32 -17.11 1.02
C ASN A 21 -1.83 -15.79 0.40
N LEU A 22 -2.34 -14.66 0.87
CA LEU A 22 -1.86 -13.34 0.48
C LEU A 22 -0.42 -13.09 0.97
N ILE A 23 -0.11 -13.46 2.22
CA ILE A 23 1.24 -13.33 2.78
C ILE A 23 2.23 -14.13 1.92
N ASN A 24 1.98 -15.42 1.74
CA ASN A 24 2.83 -16.32 0.94
C ASN A 24 3.01 -15.78 -0.49
N PHE A 25 1.94 -15.26 -1.10
CA PHE A 25 2.03 -14.67 -2.44
C PHE A 25 2.95 -13.44 -2.49
N ILE A 26 2.90 -12.56 -1.49
CA ILE A 26 3.75 -11.37 -1.42
C ILE A 26 5.22 -11.78 -1.21
N GLU A 27 5.48 -12.75 -0.34
CA GLU A 27 6.82 -13.30 -0.11
C GLU A 27 7.40 -13.92 -1.39
N LEU A 28 6.58 -14.63 -2.18
CA LEU A 28 6.98 -15.19 -3.48
C LEU A 28 7.36 -14.14 -4.52
N ILE A 29 6.75 -12.95 -4.49
CA ILE A 29 7.11 -11.85 -5.39
C ILE A 29 8.54 -11.37 -5.08
N ASP A 30 8.97 -11.41 -3.82
CA ASP A 30 10.24 -10.85 -3.37
C ASP A 30 10.35 -9.36 -3.76
N LEU A 31 9.55 -8.54 -3.06
CA LEU A 31 9.42 -7.10 -3.30
C LEU A 31 10.76 -6.33 -3.32
N LYS A 32 11.82 -6.88 -2.71
CA LYS A 32 13.16 -6.27 -2.67
C LYS A 32 13.86 -6.28 -4.02
N LYS A 33 13.45 -7.18 -4.94
CA LYS A 33 14.01 -7.24 -6.31
C LYS A 33 13.52 -6.11 -7.22
N TYR A 34 12.47 -5.40 -6.81
CA TYR A 34 11.84 -4.39 -7.63
C TYR A 34 12.28 -2.99 -7.23
N TYR A 35 12.60 -2.18 -8.23
CA TYR A 35 13.02 -0.81 -8.03
C TYR A 35 11.87 0.03 -7.46
N LEU A 36 12.15 0.71 -6.35
CA LEU A 36 11.33 1.79 -5.83
C LEU A 36 12.07 3.11 -6.05
N ARG A 37 11.38 4.09 -6.65
CA ARG A 37 11.88 5.46 -6.70
C ARG A 37 11.79 6.10 -5.31
N ASP A 38 12.62 7.10 -5.04
CA ASP A 38 12.62 7.87 -3.80
C ASP A 38 11.21 8.27 -3.33
N GLY A 39 10.92 7.88 -2.08
CA GLY A 39 9.66 8.11 -1.40
C GLY A 39 8.51 7.17 -1.78
N GLN A 40 8.74 6.20 -2.68
CA GLN A 40 7.77 5.14 -2.90
C GLN A 40 7.86 4.06 -1.83
N VAL A 41 6.71 3.46 -1.56
CA VAL A 41 6.55 2.32 -0.67
C VAL A 41 5.70 1.27 -1.37
N TRP A 42 5.79 0.03 -0.91
CA TRP A 42 4.84 -1.00 -1.27
C TRP A 42 3.55 -0.85 -0.47
N TYR A 43 2.43 -1.06 -1.15
CA TYR A 43 1.13 -1.08 -0.51
C TYR A 43 0.22 -2.16 -1.10
N ILE A 44 -0.73 -2.59 -0.29
CA ILE A 44 -1.86 -3.41 -0.68
C ILE A 44 -3.11 -2.53 -0.65
N ASP A 45 -3.88 -2.52 -1.71
CA ASP A 45 -5.11 -1.76 -1.82
C ASP A 45 -6.30 -2.70 -1.99
N PHE A 46 -7.21 -2.65 -1.01
CA PHE A 46 -8.46 -3.38 -0.94
C PHE A 46 -9.66 -2.53 -1.37
N SER A 47 -9.47 -1.27 -1.78
CA SER A 47 -10.56 -0.30 -2.00
C SER A 47 -11.52 -0.69 -3.14
N LYS A 48 -11.13 -1.64 -3.98
CA LYS A 48 -11.98 -2.21 -5.02
C LYS A 48 -12.49 -3.58 -4.59
N GLU A 49 -13.78 -3.79 -4.76
CA GLU A 49 -14.42 -5.06 -4.43
C GLU A 49 -13.83 -6.21 -5.25
N ASN A 50 -13.61 -7.36 -4.59
CA ASN A 50 -13.10 -8.59 -5.20
C ASN A 50 -11.74 -8.44 -5.91
N GLU A 51 -10.98 -7.39 -5.61
CA GLU A 51 -9.63 -7.16 -6.14
C GLU A 51 -8.71 -6.70 -5.03
N ILE A 52 -7.51 -7.30 -4.98
CA ILE A 52 -6.43 -6.88 -4.11
C ILE A 52 -5.32 -6.38 -5.01
N LYS A 53 -4.96 -5.11 -4.89
CA LYS A 53 -3.84 -4.54 -5.66
C LYS A 53 -2.61 -4.46 -4.79
N LEU A 54 -1.58 -5.25 -5.12
CA LEU A 54 -0.23 -5.04 -4.60
C LEU A 54 0.51 -4.10 -5.55
N ALA A 55 0.93 -2.94 -5.09
CA ALA A 55 1.60 -1.97 -5.96
C ALA A 55 2.61 -1.10 -5.23
N SER A 56 3.50 -0.46 -5.99
CA SER A 56 4.38 0.59 -5.49
C SER A 56 3.80 1.97 -5.75
N GLY A 57 4.00 2.88 -4.80
CA GLY A 57 3.52 4.25 -4.94
C GLY A 57 3.83 5.12 -3.72
N ARG A 58 3.53 6.41 -3.82
CA ARG A 58 3.67 7.33 -2.68
C ARG A 58 2.40 7.27 -1.84
N ILE A 59 2.54 6.90 -0.57
CA ILE A 59 1.39 6.78 0.34
C ILE A 59 0.61 8.09 0.47
N SER A 60 1.28 9.24 0.38
CA SER A 60 0.69 10.57 0.47
C SER A 60 -0.43 10.85 -0.54
N LYS A 61 -0.45 10.13 -1.67
CA LYS A 61 -1.49 10.24 -2.70
C LYS A 61 -2.77 9.49 -2.37
N PHE A 62 -2.70 8.56 -1.41
CA PHE A 62 -3.79 7.65 -1.07
C PHE A 62 -4.46 8.01 0.25
N ILE A 63 -4.01 9.08 0.90
CA ILE A 63 -4.64 9.62 2.11
C ILE A 63 -5.89 10.39 1.68
N GLN A 64 -7.04 9.72 1.67
CA GLN A 64 -8.35 10.27 1.36
C GLN A 64 -9.26 10.21 2.59
N SER A 65 -10.28 11.08 2.66
CA SER A 65 -11.17 11.18 3.81
C SER A 65 -12.04 9.94 4.04
N ASP A 66 -12.16 9.05 3.05
CA ASP A 66 -13.00 7.85 3.06
C ASP A 66 -12.20 6.54 3.19
N SER A 67 -10.90 6.62 3.47
CA SER A 67 -10.00 5.47 3.47
C SER A 67 -9.39 5.21 4.85
N ASN A 68 -9.28 3.94 5.22
CA ASN A 68 -8.50 3.47 6.36
C ASN A 68 -7.08 3.11 5.89
N ILE A 69 -6.08 3.54 6.65
CA ILE A 69 -4.67 3.23 6.40
C ILE A 69 -4.14 2.37 7.54
N TYR A 70 -3.58 1.23 7.17
CA TYR A 70 -2.89 0.33 8.07
C TYR A 70 -1.47 0.07 7.60
N ILE A 71 -0.65 -0.53 8.45
CA ILE A 71 0.74 -0.87 8.15
C ILE A 71 1.05 -2.25 8.71
N THR A 72 1.79 -3.05 7.96
CA THR A 72 2.32 -4.36 8.39
C THR A 72 3.77 -4.50 7.95
N ILE A 73 4.45 -5.52 8.45
CA ILE A 73 5.79 -5.91 8.02
C ILE A 73 5.72 -7.33 7.47
N ILE A 74 6.20 -7.56 6.25
CA ILE A 74 6.31 -8.87 5.60
C ILE A 74 7.71 -8.97 4.98
N ASP A 75 8.47 -10.02 5.29
CA ASP A 75 9.85 -10.20 4.83
C ASP A 75 10.77 -8.98 5.03
N ASN A 76 10.68 -8.32 6.19
CA ASN A 76 11.36 -7.07 6.53
C ASN A 76 10.99 -5.87 5.63
N ASN A 77 9.97 -5.99 4.78
CA ASN A 77 9.40 -4.88 4.03
C ASN A 77 8.22 -4.28 4.81
N ILE A 78 8.24 -2.97 4.97
CA ILE A 78 7.08 -2.23 5.44
C ILE A 78 6.06 -2.16 4.30
N ILE A 79 4.85 -2.64 4.54
CA ILE A 79 3.75 -2.63 3.58
C ILE A 79 2.58 -1.84 4.16
N PHE A 80 2.16 -0.80 3.45
CA PHE A 80 0.93 -0.08 3.78
C PHE A 80 -0.28 -0.85 3.26
N ILE A 81 -1.38 -0.80 4.00
CA ILE A 81 -2.64 -1.40 3.59
C ILE A 81 -3.68 -0.30 3.52
N LEU A 82 -4.32 -0.19 2.37
CA LEU A 82 -5.36 0.78 2.07
C LEU A 82 -6.68 0.03 1.90
N SER A 83 -7.74 0.58 2.48
CA SER A 83 -9.08 0.03 2.35
C SER A 83 -10.11 1.14 2.49
N LYS A 84 -11.24 1.02 1.80
CA LYS A 84 -12.36 1.92 2.05
C LYS A 84 -12.82 1.82 3.50
N LYS A 85 -13.37 2.92 4.03
CA LYS A 85 -14.03 2.91 5.33
C LYS A 85 -15.09 1.80 5.38
N ASP A 86 -15.22 1.20 6.55
CA ASP A 86 -16.16 0.13 6.88
C ASP A 86 -16.03 -1.18 6.08
N GLN A 87 -15.06 -1.27 5.16
CA GLN A 87 -14.75 -2.53 4.50
C GLN A 87 -14.04 -3.47 5.47
N ILE A 88 -14.57 -4.69 5.56
CA ILE A 88 -13.97 -5.75 6.37
C ILE A 88 -12.84 -6.39 5.57
N ILE A 89 -11.61 -6.26 6.09
CA ILE A 89 -10.43 -6.94 5.57
C ILE A 89 -9.87 -7.89 6.64
N PRO A 90 -9.21 -9.01 6.25
CA PRO A 90 -8.73 -10.03 7.19
C PRO A 90 -7.46 -9.57 7.92
N ILE A 91 -7.59 -8.65 8.88
CA ILE A 91 -6.49 -8.11 9.69
C ILE A 91 -6.75 -8.27 11.19
N LYS A 92 -5.67 -8.29 11.99
CA LYS A 92 -5.68 -8.12 13.45
C LYS A 92 -5.15 -6.73 13.78
N LYS A 93 -5.99 -5.91 14.42
CA LYS A 93 -5.63 -4.59 14.93
C LYS A 93 -4.74 -4.71 16.16
N THR A 94 -3.69 -3.89 16.25
CA THR A 94 -2.77 -3.88 17.39
C THR A 94 -3.00 -2.70 18.32
N GLY A 95 -3.73 -1.66 17.89
CA GLY A 95 -3.86 -0.40 18.61
C GLY A 95 -2.62 0.51 18.56
N LEU A 96 -1.49 0.01 18.05
CA LEU A 96 -0.28 0.80 17.88
C LEU A 96 -0.40 1.66 16.61
N LYS A 97 0.00 2.92 16.71
CA LYS A 97 -0.10 3.88 15.61
C LYS A 97 1.28 4.32 15.15
N ALA A 98 1.46 4.38 13.83
CA ALA A 98 2.62 4.95 13.16
C ALA A 98 2.26 6.34 12.63
N ASP A 99 3.09 7.34 12.95
CA ASP A 99 2.93 8.71 12.49
C ASP A 99 3.25 8.84 10.98
N LEU A 100 2.30 9.39 10.22
CA LEU A 100 2.42 9.65 8.79
C LEU A 100 2.64 11.14 8.45
N ASN A 101 2.73 12.02 9.44
CA ASN A 101 2.94 13.46 9.25
C ASN A 101 4.26 13.79 8.55
N ARG A 102 5.23 12.85 8.53
CA ARG A 102 6.46 12.96 7.74
C ARG A 102 6.23 12.92 6.22
N PHE A 103 5.10 12.39 5.77
CA PHE A 103 4.74 12.39 4.37
C PHE A 103 4.09 13.73 4.03
N ASN A 104 4.86 14.67 3.50
CA ASN A 104 4.30 15.90 2.95
C ASN A 104 3.28 15.53 1.86
N ILE A 105 2.02 15.89 2.07
CA ILE A 105 0.95 15.70 1.10
C ILE A 105 1.19 16.69 -0.03
N ILE A 106 1.90 16.23 -1.05
CA ILE A 106 2.12 16.99 -2.27
C ILE A 106 1.61 16.12 -3.41
N ASP A 107 0.65 16.65 -4.16
CA ASP A 107 0.15 16.01 -5.36
C ASP A 107 1.17 16.22 -6.50
N LEU A 108 2.16 15.33 -6.55
CA LEU A 108 3.17 15.34 -7.61
C LEU A 108 2.66 14.49 -8.77
N THR A 109 2.58 15.06 -9.97
CA THR A 109 2.31 14.34 -11.21
C THR A 109 3.37 13.24 -11.47
N PHE A 110 2.92 12.11 -12.03
CA PHE A 110 3.56 10.78 -12.16
C PHE A 110 4.93 10.77 -12.89
N GLU A 111 5.79 9.73 -12.85
CA GLU A 111 5.55 8.29 -13.10
C GLU A 111 6.50 7.32 -12.39
N LEU A 112 6.07 6.04 -12.42
CA LEU A 112 6.75 4.74 -12.26
C LEU A 112 6.22 3.90 -11.07
N SER A 113 5.22 3.03 -11.31
CA SER A 113 4.70 2.08 -10.31
C SER A 113 4.64 0.66 -10.87
N SER A 114 5.21 -0.31 -10.15
CA SER A 114 4.96 -1.73 -10.38
C SER A 114 3.65 -2.13 -9.70
N TYR A 115 2.85 -2.98 -10.32
CA TYR A 115 1.63 -3.50 -9.71
C TYR A 115 1.30 -4.93 -10.12
N TRP A 116 0.55 -5.59 -9.24
CA TRP A 116 -0.19 -6.82 -9.47
C TRP A 116 -1.62 -6.62 -8.99
N ILE A 117 -2.58 -6.97 -9.84
CA ILE A 117 -3.98 -7.10 -9.47
C ILE A 117 -4.23 -8.57 -9.20
N LEU A 118 -4.73 -8.85 -8.00
CA LEU A 118 -4.92 -10.17 -7.45
C LEU A 118 -6.40 -10.43 -7.20
N LYS A 119 -6.84 -11.67 -7.41
CA LYS A 119 -8.17 -12.15 -7.01
C LYS A 119 -8.04 -13.45 -6.24
N GLU A 120 -8.88 -13.63 -5.24
CA GLU A 120 -9.06 -14.92 -4.59
C GLU A 120 -10.02 -15.77 -5.43
N VAL A 121 -9.57 -16.96 -5.84
CA VAL A 121 -10.33 -17.91 -6.65
C VAL A 121 -10.16 -19.28 -6.01
N ASN A 122 -11.23 -19.84 -5.47
CA ASN A 122 -11.23 -21.14 -4.78
C ASN A 122 -10.22 -21.22 -3.62
N GLY A 123 -10.06 -20.14 -2.86
CA GLY A 123 -9.09 -20.05 -1.78
C GLY A 123 -7.65 -19.78 -2.22
N GLU A 124 -7.37 -19.67 -3.52
CA GLU A 124 -6.04 -19.36 -4.04
C GLU A 124 -5.97 -17.91 -4.53
N ILE A 125 -4.82 -17.26 -4.30
CA ILE A 125 -4.55 -15.94 -4.85
C ILE A 125 -4.02 -16.08 -6.29
N LYS A 126 -4.69 -15.46 -7.26
CA LYS A 126 -4.31 -15.46 -8.67
C LYS A 126 -4.03 -14.05 -9.17
N ILE A 127 -2.97 -13.90 -9.97
CA ILE A 127 -2.67 -12.66 -10.69
C ILE A 127 -3.60 -12.56 -11.89
N VAL A 128 -4.43 -11.52 -11.94
CA VAL A 128 -5.31 -11.24 -13.09
C VAL A 128 -4.77 -10.15 -14.00
N SER A 129 -3.87 -9.30 -13.48
CA SER A 129 -3.15 -8.29 -14.27
C SER A 129 -1.87 -7.89 -13.55
N LYS A 130 -0.85 -7.49 -14.31
CA LYS A 130 0.39 -6.95 -13.74
C LYS A 130 1.07 -5.98 -14.71
N SER A 131 1.79 -5.01 -14.15
CA SER A 131 2.76 -4.20 -14.87
C SER A 131 3.98 -4.05 -13.98
N ILE A 132 5.16 -4.36 -14.53
CA ILE A 132 6.41 -4.32 -13.78
C ILE A 132 7.30 -3.23 -14.35
N TYR A 133 7.70 -2.30 -13.49
CA TYR A 133 8.70 -1.32 -13.82
C TYR A 133 10.09 -1.80 -13.39
N ASN A 134 11.03 -1.81 -14.34
CA ASN A 134 12.37 -2.39 -14.17
C ASN A 134 13.48 -1.36 -13.95
N GLY A 135 13.18 -0.07 -13.77
CA GLY A 135 14.19 0.95 -13.42
C GLY A 135 15.25 1.27 -14.49
N LYS A 136 15.33 0.51 -15.59
CA LYS A 136 16.28 0.78 -16.67
C LYS A 136 15.82 1.99 -17.47
N VAL A 137 16.47 3.12 -17.23
CA VAL A 137 16.53 4.22 -18.19
C VAL A 137 17.42 3.71 -19.32
N ASN A 138 16.90 3.62 -20.55
CA ASN A 138 17.79 3.52 -21.71
C ASN A 138 18.62 4.80 -21.72
N SER A 139 19.89 4.71 -21.34
CA SER A 139 20.87 5.75 -21.64
C SER A 139 20.92 5.87 -23.16
N GLN A 140 20.33 6.93 -23.70
CA GLN A 140 20.61 7.40 -25.05
C GLN A 140 22.05 7.87 -25.16
#